data_AF-A0A8T7F684-F1
#
_entry.id   AF-A0A8T7F684-F1
#
_cell.length_a   1.000
_cell.length_b   1.000
_cell.length_c   1.000
_cell.angle_alpha   90.00
_cell.angle_beta   90.00
_cell.angle_gamma   90.00
#
_symmetry.space_group_name_H-M   'P 1'
#
loop_
_entity.id
_entity.type
_entity.pdbx_description
1 polymer ?
#
loop_
_entity_poly.entity_id
_entity_poly.type
_entity_poly.pdbx_seq_one_letter_code
_entity_poly.pdbx_strand_id
1 'polypeptide(L)'
;MLITAEQALAQYHRTYDNAAYRAACDAIGSLLADTEAAPIDTDDYLELANLLTDTALEVCGHPTYHGCGWTLAFKLHQCGTARLDPAALQHTFAAVEAYLRLFREQVTDAETRLHHDATVRGLLHMEAALRLMEDSVGTMSTISSRNGRAAYHLTAACVGLLRTATLILKNSHSPDAYAGEKFNRSLRDLLYGLNELAVYPSLPRIFLTIREHLHNGVKEG
;
A
#
# COMPACT_ATOMS: atom_id res chain seq x y z
N MET A 1 3.16 3.60 26.88
CA MET A 1 3.79 2.51 27.66
C MET A 1 3.65 1.26 26.80
N LEU A 2 4.75 0.68 26.31
CA LEU A 2 4.69 -0.54 25.47
C LEU A 2 4.16 -1.70 26.33
N ILE A 3 3.07 -2.32 25.88
CA ILE A 3 2.52 -3.52 26.53
C ILE A 3 3.39 -4.74 26.22
N THR A 4 3.35 -5.76 27.08
CA THR A 4 4.05 -7.03 26.82
C THR A 4 3.28 -7.91 25.84
N ALA A 5 3.97 -8.89 25.24
CA ALA A 5 3.33 -9.89 24.38
C ALA A 5 2.18 -10.63 25.09
N GLU A 6 2.35 -10.99 26.36
CA GLU A 6 1.31 -11.64 27.18
C GLU A 6 0.10 -10.74 27.42
N GLN A 7 0.32 -9.43 27.64
CA GLN A 7 -0.75 -8.46 27.80
C GLN A 7 -1.55 -8.28 26.51
N ALA A 8 -0.87 -8.22 25.36
CA ALA A 8 -1.51 -8.15 24.06
C ALA A 8 -2.34 -9.41 23.75
N LEU A 9 -1.80 -10.60 24.04
CA LEU A 9 -2.52 -11.87 23.88
C LEU A 9 -3.75 -11.96 24.79
N ALA A 10 -3.62 -11.57 26.06
CA ALA A 10 -4.73 -11.53 26.99
C ALA A 10 -5.82 -10.54 26.54
N GLN A 11 -5.44 -9.40 25.94
CA GLN A 11 -6.38 -8.46 25.35
C GLN A 11 -7.09 -9.05 24.12
N TYR A 12 -6.34 -9.67 23.22
CA TYR A 12 -6.90 -10.37 22.05
C TYR A 12 -7.94 -11.41 22.48
N HIS A 13 -7.61 -12.31 23.39
CA HIS A 13 -8.52 -13.36 23.84
C HIS A 13 -9.78 -12.83 24.54
N ARG A 14 -9.68 -11.72 25.28
CA ARG A 14 -10.86 -11.09 25.91
C ARG A 14 -11.80 -10.43 24.89
N THR A 15 -11.26 -9.98 23.76
CA THR A 15 -11.99 -9.22 22.75
C THR A 15 -12.48 -10.08 21.59
N TYR A 16 -11.88 -11.26 21.42
CA TYR A 16 -12.18 -12.17 20.33
C TYR A 16 -13.67 -12.52 20.27
N ASP A 17 -14.29 -12.15 19.15
CA ASP A 17 -15.65 -12.52 18.81
C ASP A 17 -15.63 -13.46 17.61
N ASN A 18 -16.10 -14.69 17.84
CA ASN A 18 -16.09 -15.73 16.81
C ASN A 18 -17.08 -15.45 15.67
N ALA A 19 -18.19 -14.76 15.94
CA ALA A 19 -19.16 -14.42 14.89
C ALA A 19 -18.61 -13.33 13.97
N ALA A 20 -17.97 -12.30 14.54
CA ALA A 20 -17.31 -11.25 13.78
C ALA A 20 -16.10 -11.78 12.99
N TYR A 21 -15.30 -12.68 13.60
CA TYR A 21 -14.20 -13.34 12.91
C TYR A 21 -14.70 -14.16 11.71
N ARG A 22 -15.74 -14.99 11.91
CA ARG A 22 -16.35 -15.76 10.82
C ARG A 22 -16.89 -14.88 9.70
N ALA A 23 -17.59 -13.79 10.04
CA ALA A 23 -18.10 -12.86 9.03
C ALA A 23 -16.99 -12.24 8.18
N ALA A 24 -15.85 -11.87 8.79
CA ALA A 24 -14.69 -11.38 8.05
C ALA A 24 -14.08 -12.49 7.17
N CYS A 25 -13.92 -13.71 7.70
CA CYS A 25 -13.44 -14.85 6.93
C CYS A 25 -14.37 -15.25 5.77
N ASP A 26 -15.69 -15.21 5.96
CA ASP A 26 -16.66 -15.50 4.91
C ASP A 26 -16.57 -14.47 3.77
N ALA A 27 -16.33 -13.20 4.09
CA ALA A 27 -16.10 -12.16 3.10
C ALA A 27 -14.78 -12.38 2.33
N ILE A 28 -13.70 -12.78 3.03
CA ILE A 28 -12.43 -13.17 2.40
C ILE A 28 -12.64 -14.38 1.49
N GLY A 29 -13.33 -15.42 1.97
CA GLY A 29 -13.66 -16.61 1.18
C GLY A 29 -14.49 -16.26 -0.05
N SER A 30 -15.44 -15.33 0.07
CA SER A 30 -16.23 -14.83 -1.07
C SER A 30 -15.38 -14.06 -2.08
N LEU A 31 -14.42 -13.27 -1.60
CA LEU A 31 -13.45 -12.58 -2.47
C LEU A 31 -12.57 -13.57 -3.25
N LEU A 32 -12.27 -14.72 -2.65
CA LEU A 32 -11.41 -15.78 -3.19
C LEU A 32 -12.17 -16.92 -3.90
N ALA A 33 -13.48 -16.99 -3.79
CA ALA A 33 -14.27 -17.96 -4.52
C ALA A 33 -14.31 -17.59 -6.01
N ASP A 34 -13.62 -18.34 -6.88
CA ASP A 34 -13.92 -18.27 -8.31
C ASP A 34 -15.28 -18.94 -8.49
N THR A 35 -16.29 -18.16 -8.88
CA THR A 35 -17.66 -18.57 -9.27
C THR A 35 -18.04 -20.01 -8.92
N GLU A 36 -18.81 -20.20 -7.84
CA GLU A 36 -19.52 -21.44 -7.45
C GLU A 36 -18.82 -22.76 -7.81
N ALA A 37 -17.80 -23.20 -7.06
CA ALA A 37 -17.51 -24.63 -6.77
C ALA A 37 -16.11 -24.91 -6.17
N ALA A 38 -15.18 -23.95 -6.12
CA ALA A 38 -13.86 -24.22 -5.54
C ALA A 38 -13.94 -24.27 -4.00
N PRO A 39 -13.35 -25.29 -3.34
CA PRO A 39 -13.27 -25.30 -1.89
C PRO A 39 -12.54 -24.05 -1.38
N ILE A 40 -13.09 -23.41 -0.34
CA ILE A 40 -12.56 -22.21 0.33
C ILE A 40 -11.16 -22.47 0.95
N ASP A 41 -10.72 -23.72 0.99
CA ASP A 41 -9.47 -24.18 1.58
C ASP A 41 -8.28 -24.07 0.60
N THR A 42 -8.10 -22.89 0.01
CA THR A 42 -6.88 -22.56 -0.74
C THR A 42 -5.81 -22.01 0.20
N ASP A 43 -4.54 -22.22 -0.12
CA ASP A 43 -3.41 -21.66 0.65
C ASP A 43 -3.56 -20.14 0.84
N ASP A 44 -4.13 -19.43 -0.14
CA ASP A 44 -4.41 -18.00 -0.09
C ASP A 44 -5.44 -17.61 0.98
N TYR A 45 -6.51 -18.41 1.16
CA TYR A 45 -7.51 -18.16 2.19
C TYR A 45 -6.91 -18.32 3.59
N LEU A 46 -6.16 -19.41 3.80
CA LEU A 46 -5.52 -19.67 5.08
C LEU A 46 -4.50 -18.58 5.42
N GLU A 47 -3.72 -18.13 4.44
CA GLU A 47 -2.78 -17.03 4.61
C GLU A 47 -3.50 -15.73 5.01
N LEU A 48 -4.60 -15.38 4.35
CA LEU A 48 -5.39 -14.18 4.66
C LEU A 48 -6.09 -14.27 6.02
N ALA A 49 -6.61 -15.43 6.40
CA ALA A 49 -7.21 -15.67 7.71
C ALA A 49 -6.19 -15.60 8.86
N ASN A 50 -4.98 -16.13 8.64
CA ASN A 50 -3.88 -15.98 9.59
C ASN A 50 -3.44 -14.53 9.71
N LEU A 51 -3.28 -13.82 8.58
CA LEU A 51 -2.97 -12.39 8.60
C LEU A 51 -4.04 -11.54 9.27
N LEU A 52 -5.32 -11.91 9.18
CA LEU A 52 -6.40 -11.27 9.92
C LEU A 52 -6.20 -11.40 11.44
N THR A 53 -5.80 -12.59 11.89
CA THR A 53 -5.48 -12.85 13.30
C THR A 53 -4.24 -12.08 13.75
N ASP A 54 -3.18 -12.12 12.97
CA ASP A 54 -1.93 -11.39 13.24
C ASP A 54 -2.17 -9.88 13.28
N THR A 55 -3.04 -9.37 12.40
CA THR A 55 -3.46 -7.96 12.41
C THR A 55 -4.24 -7.61 13.67
N ALA A 56 -5.12 -8.49 14.15
CA ALA A 56 -5.82 -8.25 15.41
C ALA A 56 -4.83 -8.20 16.59
N LEU A 57 -3.78 -9.02 16.58
CA LEU A 57 -2.70 -8.98 17.57
C LEU A 57 -1.83 -7.73 17.44
N GLU A 58 -1.56 -7.27 16.22
CA GLU A 58 -0.91 -5.97 15.97
C GLU A 58 -1.74 -4.83 16.55
N VAL A 59 -3.05 -4.81 16.30
CA VAL A 59 -3.98 -3.80 16.83
C VAL A 59 -4.01 -3.86 18.35
N CYS A 60 -3.91 -5.04 18.95
CA CYS A 60 -3.78 -5.18 20.40
C CYS A 60 -2.45 -4.64 20.95
N GLY A 61 -1.44 -4.35 20.11
CA GLY A 61 -0.14 -3.81 20.50
C GLY A 61 0.95 -4.87 20.68
N HIS A 62 0.80 -6.06 20.10
CA HIS A 62 1.80 -7.14 20.23
C HIS A 62 3.12 -6.78 19.52
N PRO A 63 4.29 -6.92 20.17
CA PRO A 63 5.57 -6.41 19.65
C PRO A 63 6.09 -7.13 18.39
N THR A 64 5.62 -8.34 18.12
CA THR A 64 6.08 -9.15 16.97
C THR A 64 5.29 -8.90 15.68
N TYR A 65 4.02 -8.53 15.78
CA TYR A 65 3.10 -8.51 14.62
C TYR A 65 3.04 -7.14 13.94
N HIS A 66 4.05 -6.31 14.12
CA HIS A 66 4.12 -5.02 13.48
C HIS A 66 4.08 -5.17 11.97
N GLY A 67 3.04 -4.60 11.37
CA GLY A 67 2.85 -4.56 9.95
C GLY A 67 1.92 -5.60 9.32
N CYS A 68 1.33 -6.47 10.13
CA CYS A 68 0.42 -7.49 9.62
C CYS A 68 -0.83 -6.87 8.95
N GLY A 69 -1.35 -5.74 9.46
CA GLY A 69 -2.51 -5.09 8.88
C GLY A 69 -2.28 -4.45 7.52
N TRP A 70 -1.07 -3.92 7.26
CA TRP A 70 -0.75 -3.45 5.91
C TRP A 70 -0.53 -4.63 4.96
N THR A 71 0.06 -5.73 5.44
CA THR A 71 0.23 -6.96 4.65
C THR A 71 -1.13 -7.56 4.26
N LEU A 72 -2.06 -7.62 5.20
CA LEU A 72 -3.44 -8.07 4.99
C LEU A 72 -4.15 -7.20 3.95
N ALA A 73 -4.16 -5.87 4.14
CA ALA A 73 -4.83 -4.95 3.23
C ALA A 73 -4.28 -5.07 1.80
N PHE A 74 -2.97 -5.23 1.66
CA PHE A 74 -2.35 -5.41 0.35
C PHE A 74 -2.79 -6.71 -0.33
N LYS A 75 -2.74 -7.84 0.37
CA LYS A 75 -3.14 -9.13 -0.22
C LYS A 75 -4.61 -9.14 -0.60
N LEU A 76 -5.50 -8.60 0.24
CA LEU A 76 -6.91 -8.43 -0.11
C LEU A 76 -7.09 -7.61 -1.39
N HIS A 77 -6.34 -6.51 -1.54
CA HIS A 77 -6.38 -5.72 -2.76
C HIS A 77 -5.86 -6.49 -3.98
N GLN A 78 -4.76 -7.23 -3.86
CA GLN A 78 -4.25 -8.07 -4.96
C GLN A 78 -5.30 -9.10 -5.40
N CYS A 79 -5.93 -9.79 -4.46
CA CYS A 79 -6.98 -10.77 -4.74
C CYS A 79 -8.19 -10.13 -5.43
N GLY A 80 -8.74 -9.04 -4.88
CA GLY A 80 -9.92 -8.40 -5.44
C GLY A 80 -9.69 -7.76 -6.79
N THR A 81 -8.48 -7.28 -7.05
CA THR A 81 -8.16 -6.63 -8.31
C THR A 81 -7.73 -7.55 -9.43
N ALA A 82 -7.16 -8.70 -9.12
CA ALA A 82 -6.99 -9.78 -10.11
C ALA A 82 -8.35 -10.23 -10.69
N ARG A 83 -9.42 -10.03 -9.91
CA ARG A 83 -10.78 -10.49 -10.23
C ARG A 83 -11.71 -9.42 -10.76
N LEU A 84 -11.26 -8.16 -10.79
CA LEU A 84 -12.03 -7.02 -11.32
C LEU A 84 -13.43 -6.86 -10.67
N ASP A 85 -13.58 -7.21 -9.39
CA ASP A 85 -14.83 -7.00 -8.62
C ASP A 85 -14.62 -5.96 -7.49
N PRO A 86 -14.83 -4.66 -7.77
CA PRO A 86 -14.71 -3.60 -6.78
C PRO A 86 -15.71 -3.71 -5.63
N ALA A 87 -16.89 -4.29 -5.87
CA ALA A 87 -17.95 -4.37 -4.87
C ALA A 87 -17.63 -5.47 -3.84
N ALA A 88 -17.18 -6.64 -4.29
CA ALA A 88 -16.70 -7.70 -3.39
C ALA A 88 -15.48 -7.23 -2.58
N LEU A 89 -14.56 -6.49 -3.21
CA LEU A 89 -13.41 -5.92 -2.51
C LEU A 89 -13.83 -4.93 -1.41
N GLN A 90 -14.74 -4.00 -1.72
CA GLN A 90 -15.25 -3.04 -0.74
C GLN A 90 -16.00 -3.72 0.40
N HIS A 91 -16.82 -4.73 0.10
CA HIS A 91 -17.51 -5.52 1.11
C HIS A 91 -16.54 -6.25 2.04
N THR A 92 -15.49 -6.86 1.47
CA THR A 92 -14.45 -7.57 2.24
C THR A 92 -13.70 -6.64 3.16
N PHE A 93 -13.30 -5.45 2.68
CA PHE A 93 -12.67 -4.45 3.53
C PHE A 93 -13.58 -4.00 4.68
N ALA A 94 -14.87 -3.78 4.42
CA ALA A 94 -15.83 -3.40 5.47
C ALA A 94 -15.98 -4.49 6.54
N ALA A 95 -16.03 -5.78 6.14
CA ALA A 95 -16.12 -6.89 7.07
C ALA A 95 -14.85 -7.04 7.93
N VAL A 96 -13.67 -6.94 7.31
CA VAL A 96 -12.37 -6.97 8.01
C VAL A 96 -12.24 -5.79 8.97
N GLU A 97 -12.60 -4.57 8.54
CA GLU A 97 -12.56 -3.39 9.40
C GLU A 97 -13.52 -3.52 10.60
N ALA A 98 -14.73 -4.05 10.39
CA ALA A 98 -15.69 -4.27 11.46
C ALA A 98 -15.15 -5.22 12.53
N TYR A 99 -14.47 -6.30 12.13
CA TYR A 99 -13.79 -7.21 13.06
C TYR A 99 -12.63 -6.52 13.80
N LEU A 100 -11.73 -5.86 13.06
CA LEU A 100 -10.56 -5.20 13.66
C LEU A 100 -10.94 -4.05 14.61
N ARG A 101 -12.08 -3.41 14.39
CA ARG A 101 -12.59 -2.35 15.27
C ARG A 101 -12.87 -2.82 16.70
N LEU A 102 -13.23 -4.08 16.91
CA LEU A 102 -13.45 -4.65 18.24
C LEU A 102 -12.20 -4.48 19.13
N PHE A 103 -11.02 -4.70 18.55
CA PHE A 103 -9.74 -4.60 19.24
C PHE A 103 -9.30 -3.14 19.43
N ARG A 104 -9.73 -2.22 18.54
CA ARG A 104 -9.40 -0.78 18.59
C ARG A 104 -10.14 0.00 19.68
N GLU A 105 -11.31 -0.48 20.13
CA GLU A 105 -12.10 0.20 21.17
C GLU A 105 -11.49 0.03 22.57
N GLN A 106 -10.59 -0.95 22.76
CA GLN A 106 -9.95 -1.24 24.04
C GLN A 106 -8.52 -0.68 24.17
N VAL A 107 -7.90 -0.23 23.07
CA VAL A 107 -6.59 0.44 23.10
C VAL A 107 -6.77 1.90 23.46
N THR A 108 -6.30 2.27 24.65
CA THR A 108 -6.51 3.59 25.27
C THR A 108 -5.68 4.70 24.61
N ASP A 109 -4.74 4.36 23.73
CA ASP A 109 -3.83 5.33 23.11
C ASP A 109 -4.39 5.85 21.77
N ALA A 110 -4.80 7.12 21.76
CA ALA A 110 -5.46 7.76 20.61
C ALA A 110 -4.50 7.97 19.42
N GLU A 111 -3.18 8.02 19.67
CA GLU A 111 -2.16 8.28 18.65
C GLU A 111 -1.99 7.08 17.70
N THR A 112 -2.02 5.84 18.21
CA THR A 112 -1.94 4.63 17.39
C THR A 112 -3.20 4.42 16.52
N ARG A 113 -4.35 4.95 16.98
CA ARG A 113 -5.67 4.79 16.32
C ARG A 113 -5.80 5.57 15.02
N LEU A 114 -5.14 6.73 14.88
CA LEU A 114 -5.26 7.61 13.71
C LEU A 114 -4.37 7.15 12.53
N HIS A 115 -3.26 6.46 12.83
CA HIS A 115 -2.28 6.09 11.80
C HIS A 115 -2.68 4.86 10.99
N HIS A 116 -3.37 3.87 11.55
CA HIS A 116 -3.68 2.64 10.79
C HIS A 116 -4.69 2.86 9.67
N ASP A 117 -5.83 3.50 9.98
CA ASP A 117 -6.91 3.76 9.02
C ASP A 117 -6.52 4.80 7.95
N ALA A 118 -5.82 5.87 8.34
CA ALA A 118 -5.28 6.85 7.39
C ALA A 118 -4.19 6.25 6.49
N THR A 119 -3.33 5.37 7.02
CA THR A 119 -2.27 4.70 6.24
C THR A 119 -2.86 3.66 5.29
N VAL A 120 -3.85 2.88 5.71
CA VAL A 120 -4.55 1.92 4.85
C VAL A 120 -5.28 2.64 3.71
N ARG A 121 -6.04 3.70 4.01
CA ARG A 121 -6.67 4.52 2.96
C ARG A 121 -5.64 5.19 2.05
N GLY A 122 -4.54 5.70 2.62
CA GLY A 122 -3.44 6.29 1.87
C GLY A 122 -2.81 5.30 0.89
N LEU A 123 -2.57 4.06 1.31
CA LEU A 123 -2.05 2.99 0.46
C LEU A 123 -3.04 2.58 -0.65
N LEU A 124 -4.33 2.46 -0.33
CA LEU A 124 -5.37 2.17 -1.32
C LEU A 124 -5.46 3.27 -2.39
N HIS A 125 -5.38 4.55 -1.98
CA HIS A 125 -5.31 5.67 -2.92
C HIS A 125 -4.03 5.66 -3.75
N MET A 126 -2.88 5.35 -3.13
CA MET A 126 -1.60 5.24 -3.85
C MET A 126 -1.62 4.12 -4.89
N GLU A 127 -2.23 2.97 -4.62
CA GLU A 127 -2.33 1.87 -5.58
C GLU A 127 -3.35 2.13 -6.70
N ALA A 128 -4.49 2.76 -6.40
CA ALA A 128 -5.42 3.23 -7.42
C ALA A 128 -4.75 4.26 -8.35
N ALA A 129 -4.01 5.20 -7.77
CA ALA A 129 -3.25 6.19 -8.52
C ALA A 129 -2.12 5.53 -9.35
N LEU A 130 -1.44 4.51 -8.81
CA LEU A 130 -0.41 3.75 -9.51
C LEU A 130 -0.95 3.08 -10.77
N ARG A 131 -2.08 2.38 -10.71
CA ARG A 131 -2.68 1.72 -11.89
C ARG A 131 -3.01 2.71 -13.00
N LEU A 132 -3.70 3.80 -12.65
CA LEU A 132 -4.05 4.85 -13.59
C LEU A 132 -2.81 5.48 -14.24
N MET A 133 -1.75 5.67 -13.45
CA MET A 133 -0.49 6.20 -13.96
C MET A 133 0.29 5.19 -14.81
N GLU A 134 0.26 3.89 -14.50
CA GLU A 134 0.90 2.84 -15.29
C GLU A 134 0.28 2.71 -16.69
N ASP A 135 -1.06 2.74 -16.77
CA ASP A 135 -1.79 2.78 -18.05
C ASP A 135 -1.47 4.05 -18.85
N SER A 136 -1.36 5.18 -18.14
CA SER A 136 -0.98 6.47 -18.73
C SER A 136 0.45 6.46 -19.25
N VAL A 137 1.41 5.84 -18.55
CA VAL A 137 2.80 5.67 -19.00
C VAL A 137 2.86 4.83 -20.28
N GLY A 138 2.10 3.72 -20.33
CA GLY A 138 1.98 2.91 -21.54
C GLY A 138 1.51 3.72 -22.75
N THR A 139 0.47 4.53 -22.56
CA THR A 139 -0.06 5.43 -23.60
C THR A 139 0.96 6.50 -24.01
N MET A 140 1.59 7.17 -23.04
CA MET A 140 2.57 8.24 -23.29
C MET A 140 3.85 7.73 -23.96
N SER A 141 4.24 6.48 -23.73
CA SER A 141 5.42 5.87 -24.37
C SER A 141 5.34 5.83 -25.90
N THR A 142 4.12 5.89 -26.46
CA THR A 142 3.88 5.91 -27.91
C THR A 142 4.05 7.30 -28.53
N ILE A 143 4.15 8.36 -27.71
CA ILE A 143 4.22 9.75 -28.16
C ILE A 143 5.69 10.16 -28.30
N SER A 144 6.17 10.25 -29.54
CA SER A 144 7.57 10.60 -29.85
C SER A 144 7.91 12.08 -29.69
N SER A 145 6.91 12.95 -29.49
CA SER A 145 7.13 14.38 -29.31
C SER A 145 7.91 14.68 -28.02
N ARG A 146 8.61 15.82 -27.97
CA ARG A 146 9.40 16.22 -26.79
C ARG A 146 8.53 16.41 -25.54
N ASN A 147 7.35 16.99 -25.72
CA ASN A 147 6.33 17.10 -24.67
C ASN A 147 5.80 15.73 -24.25
N GLY A 148 5.65 14.79 -25.19
CA GLY A 148 5.29 13.40 -24.92
C GLY A 148 6.35 12.69 -24.07
N ARG A 149 7.63 12.85 -24.41
CA ARG A 149 8.75 12.29 -23.62
C ARG A 149 8.86 12.91 -22.24
N ALA A 150 8.68 14.23 -22.12
CA ALA A 150 8.61 14.90 -20.82
C ALA A 150 7.48 14.35 -19.95
N ALA A 151 6.28 14.25 -20.50
CA ALA A 151 5.11 13.69 -19.81
C ALA A 151 5.34 12.22 -19.42
N TYR A 152 5.93 11.41 -20.30
CA TYR A 152 6.32 10.03 -20.01
C TYR A 152 7.27 9.95 -18.81
N HIS A 153 8.39 10.69 -18.83
CA HIS A 153 9.39 10.63 -17.78
C HIS A 153 8.87 11.16 -16.43
N LEU A 154 8.08 12.23 -16.42
CA LEU A 154 7.46 12.74 -15.20
C LEU A 154 6.44 11.76 -14.62
N THR A 155 5.61 11.14 -15.46
CA THR A 155 4.61 10.16 -15.01
C THR A 155 5.29 8.88 -14.51
N ALA A 156 6.33 8.41 -15.21
CA ALA A 156 7.14 7.27 -14.79
C ALA A 156 7.85 7.52 -13.44
N ALA A 157 8.34 8.74 -13.20
CA ALA A 157 8.91 9.13 -11.92
C ALA A 157 7.88 9.07 -10.78
N CYS A 158 6.66 9.56 -11.00
CA CYS A 158 5.58 9.47 -10.03
C CYS A 158 5.23 8.00 -9.70
N VAL A 159 5.14 7.14 -10.72
CA VAL A 159 4.93 5.69 -10.53
C VAL A 159 6.04 5.07 -9.68
N GLY A 160 7.31 5.37 -10.00
CA GLY A 160 8.44 4.82 -9.28
C GLY A 160 8.52 5.30 -7.81
N LEU A 161 8.23 6.58 -7.54
CA LEU A 161 8.20 7.13 -6.19
C LEU A 161 7.08 6.48 -5.35
N LEU A 162 5.89 6.33 -5.94
CA LEU A 162 4.77 5.65 -5.29
C LEU A 162 5.09 4.18 -5.02
N ARG A 163 5.64 3.44 -5.99
CA ARG A 163 6.08 2.04 -5.78
C ARG A 163 7.12 1.92 -4.66
N THR A 164 8.04 2.87 -4.58
CA THR A 164 9.07 2.91 -3.52
C THR A 164 8.43 3.15 -2.15
N ALA A 165 7.57 4.16 -2.03
CA ALA A 165 6.85 4.44 -0.79
C ALA A 165 6.02 3.22 -0.35
N THR A 166 5.32 2.59 -1.30
CA THR A 166 4.60 1.34 -1.08
C THR A 166 5.53 0.22 -0.63
N LEU A 167 6.74 0.08 -1.16
CA LEU A 167 7.69 -0.97 -0.76
C LEU A 167 8.36 -0.74 0.60
N ILE A 168 8.55 0.52 1.00
CA ILE A 168 9.05 0.87 2.34
C ILE A 168 7.96 0.57 3.38
N LEU A 169 6.71 0.93 3.10
CA LEU A 169 5.56 0.57 3.94
C LEU A 169 5.32 -0.97 3.94
N LYS A 170 5.52 -1.58 2.77
CA LYS A 170 5.87 -2.96 2.40
C LYS A 170 6.71 -3.88 3.27
N ASN A 171 7.73 -3.36 3.92
CA ASN A 171 8.84 -4.20 4.35
C ASN A 171 9.60 -3.45 5.44
N SER A 172 9.05 -3.44 6.65
CA SER A 172 9.74 -2.92 7.83
C SER A 172 11.07 -3.66 8.11
N HIS A 173 11.33 -4.80 7.45
CA HIS A 173 12.41 -5.74 7.76
C HIS A 173 13.26 -6.24 6.56
N SER A 174 13.21 -5.63 5.37
CA SER A 174 13.96 -6.14 4.19
C SER A 174 14.47 -5.04 3.23
N PRO A 175 15.65 -5.23 2.61
CA PRO A 175 16.82 -4.37 2.73
C PRO A 175 16.68 -3.03 2.00
N ASP A 176 17.12 -1.95 2.66
CA ASP A 176 17.20 -0.56 2.18
C ASP A 176 17.73 -0.41 0.73
N ALA A 177 18.52 -1.37 0.25
CA ALA A 177 19.10 -1.39 -1.09
C ALA A 177 18.07 -1.46 -2.23
N TYR A 178 17.02 -2.28 -2.14
CA TYR A 178 16.05 -2.43 -3.24
C TYR A 178 15.11 -1.22 -3.34
N ALA A 179 14.64 -0.74 -2.18
CA ALA A 179 13.89 0.52 -2.09
C ALA A 179 14.74 1.69 -2.59
N GLY A 180 16.01 1.77 -2.17
CA GLY A 180 16.97 2.77 -2.61
C GLY A 180 17.20 2.75 -4.12
N GLU A 181 17.35 1.57 -4.74
CA GLU A 181 17.49 1.46 -6.20
C GLU A 181 16.27 2.02 -6.94
N LYS A 182 15.04 1.67 -6.52
CA LYS A 182 13.81 2.16 -7.15
C LYS A 182 13.59 3.64 -6.91
N PHE A 183 13.91 4.14 -5.72
CA PHE A 183 13.89 5.57 -5.42
C PHE A 183 14.82 6.34 -6.36
N ASN A 184 16.08 5.91 -6.44
CA ASN A 184 17.11 6.54 -7.28
C ASN A 184 16.80 6.47 -8.77
N ARG A 185 16.13 5.40 -9.23
CA ARG A 185 15.62 5.34 -10.60
C ARG A 185 14.51 6.38 -10.84
N SER A 186 13.60 6.53 -9.90
CA SER A 186 12.49 7.47 -9.98
C SER A 186 12.95 8.94 -9.98
N LEU A 187 13.96 9.27 -9.18
CA LEU A 187 14.59 10.59 -9.20
C LEU A 187 15.27 10.90 -10.54
N ARG A 188 15.87 9.89 -11.18
CA ARG A 188 16.46 10.05 -12.52
C ARG A 188 15.39 10.29 -13.58
N ASP A 189 14.28 9.56 -13.54
CA ASP A 189 13.14 9.79 -14.44
C ASP A 189 12.55 11.20 -14.24
N LEU A 190 12.46 11.68 -13.00
CA LEU A 190 12.02 13.06 -12.71
C LEU A 190 12.96 14.08 -13.34
N LEU A 191 14.27 13.89 -13.19
CA LEU A 191 15.29 14.75 -13.77
C LEU A 191 15.24 14.75 -15.31
N TYR A 192 15.03 13.60 -15.95
CA TYR A 192 14.88 13.51 -17.41
C TYR A 192 13.65 14.26 -17.91
N GLY A 193 12.51 14.13 -17.23
CA GLY A 193 11.30 14.88 -17.56
C GLY A 193 11.51 16.40 -17.46
N LEU A 194 12.15 16.86 -16.38
CA LEU A 194 12.47 18.28 -16.19
C LEU A 194 13.47 18.82 -17.23
N ASN A 195 14.44 18.00 -17.66
CA ASN A 195 15.39 18.38 -18.71
C ASN A 195 14.72 18.58 -20.06
N GLU A 196 13.74 17.74 -20.42
CA GLU A 196 12.98 17.90 -21.66
C GLU A 196 12.11 19.17 -21.63
N LEU A 197 11.64 19.60 -20.44
CA LEU A 197 10.85 20.83 -20.27
C LEU A 197 11.68 22.11 -20.17
N ALA A 198 12.94 22.04 -19.73
CA ALA A 198 13.77 23.23 -19.45
C ALA A 198 14.12 24.07 -20.69
N VAL A 199 13.77 23.59 -21.88
CA VAL A 199 13.98 24.29 -23.15
C VAL A 199 12.86 25.31 -23.42
N TYR A 200 11.76 25.25 -22.67
CA TYR A 200 10.65 26.18 -22.79
C TYR A 200 10.89 27.46 -21.98
N PRO A 201 10.89 28.65 -22.62
CA PRO A 201 11.14 29.93 -21.93
C PRO A 201 10.12 30.26 -20.84
N SER A 202 8.91 29.68 -20.95
CA SER A 202 7.79 29.88 -20.03
C SER A 202 7.77 28.88 -18.88
N LEU A 203 8.79 28.04 -18.73
CA LEU A 203 8.80 27.06 -17.64
C LEU A 203 8.89 27.79 -16.29
N PRO A 204 7.96 27.55 -15.35
CA PRO A 204 7.99 28.21 -14.05
C PRO A 204 9.31 27.94 -13.32
N ARG A 205 9.87 29.00 -12.71
CA ARG A 205 11.19 28.98 -12.06
C ARG A 205 11.35 27.88 -11.02
N ILE A 206 10.27 27.49 -10.35
CA ILE A 206 10.26 26.39 -9.38
C ILE A 206 10.75 25.05 -9.99
N PHE A 207 10.42 24.76 -11.25
CA PHE A 207 10.86 23.54 -11.93
C PHE A 207 12.35 23.58 -12.28
N LEU A 208 12.90 24.77 -12.53
CA LEU A 208 14.34 24.96 -12.74
C LEU A 208 15.12 24.75 -11.44
N THR A 209 14.60 25.29 -10.32
CA THR A 209 15.18 25.08 -8.99
C THR A 209 15.17 23.60 -8.58
N ILE A 210 14.05 22.90 -8.78
CA ILE A 210 13.93 21.47 -8.49
C ILE A 210 14.93 20.67 -9.34
N ARG A 211 15.07 21.00 -10.64
CA ARG A 211 16.03 20.36 -11.55
C ARG A 211 17.48 20.53 -11.06
N GLU A 212 17.86 21.73 -10.63
CA GLU A 212 19.21 22.02 -10.13
C GLU A 212 19.52 21.22 -8.85
N HIS A 213 18.56 21.15 -7.92
CA HIS A 213 18.73 20.36 -6.69
C HIS A 213 18.84 18.86 -6.97
N LEU A 214 18.01 18.32 -7.86
CA LEU A 214 18.09 16.91 -8.27
C LEU A 214 19.39 16.59 -9.01
N HIS A 215 19.86 17.49 -9.87
CA HIS A 215 21.10 17.29 -10.61
C HIS A 215 22.33 17.25 -9.69
N ASN A 216 22.31 18.01 -8.59
CA ASN A 216 23.37 17.99 -7.59
C ASN A 216 23.28 16.76 -6.68
N GLY A 217 22.08 16.41 -6.21
CA GLY A 217 21.88 15.25 -5.33
C GLY A 217 22.16 13.89 -5.98
N VAL A 218 21.88 13.73 -7.29
CA VAL A 218 22.17 12.47 -8.02
C VAL A 218 23.67 12.28 -8.30
N LYS A 219 24.51 13.32 -8.17
CA LYS A 219 25.98 13.21 -8.33
C LYS A 219 26.70 12.79 -7.05
N GLU A 220 26.05 12.92 -5.89
CA GLU A 220 26.65 12.74 -4.57
C GLU A 220 26.30 11.39 -3.91
N GLY A 221 25.36 10.62 -4.47
CA GLY A 221 24.95 9.28 -4.01
C GLY A 221 25.26 8.19 -5.02
#